data_AF-A0A1M2VUT2-F1
#
_entry.id   AF-A0A1M2VUT2-F1
#
_cell.length_a   1.000
_cell.length_b   1.000
_cell.length_c   1.000
_cell.angle_alpha   90.00
_cell.angle_beta   90.00
_cell.angle_gamma   90.00
#
_symmetry.space_group_name_H-M   'P 1'
#
loop_
_entity.id
_entity.type
_entity.pdbx_description
1 polymer ?
#
loop_
_entity_poly.entity_id
_entity_poly.type
_entity_poly.pdbx_seq_one_letter_code
_entity_poly.pdbx_strand_id
1 'polypeptide(L)'
;MRKQYAALFRRVVDDGLVPEHVLRTASSLPPGGPQINAGSSRIVHAFSQPFRLAFGQLRQAFYFVGADTVWRAQISPMAVAYTAGTWVPSMTGAPRDPAFIAGRTTRCAHGAAADCCGVVILGSALCHFEKSPRPEHAGRRVVVCRIVRILERVEATGIYPFPKSVIPQEGELMHAVVGDGTHVDDGEWSFDVDHFLALGPDNPRGQFAAGLALLYDNEVRAGGPVGW
;
A
#
# COMPACT_ATOMS: atom_id res chain seq x y z
N MET A 1 -29.41 -0.87 -0.24
CA MET A 1 -28.33 -1.88 -0.36
C MET A 1 -28.27 -2.87 0.81
N ARG A 2 -28.32 -2.48 2.10
CA ARG A 2 -28.06 -3.41 3.22
C ARG A 2 -28.94 -4.68 3.29
N LYS A 3 -30.22 -4.61 2.90
CA LYS A 3 -31.11 -5.79 2.93
C LYS A 3 -30.75 -6.88 1.90
N GLN A 4 -30.09 -6.52 0.80
CA GLN A 4 -29.82 -7.43 -0.32
C GLN A 4 -28.63 -8.37 -0.05
N TYR A 5 -27.75 -8.04 0.89
CA TYR A 5 -26.52 -8.81 1.18
C TYR A 5 -26.53 -9.53 2.53
N ALA A 6 -27.62 -9.47 3.29
CA ALA A 6 -27.69 -10.06 4.64
C ALA A 6 -27.41 -11.58 4.64
N ALA A 7 -27.93 -12.31 3.64
CA ALA A 7 -27.68 -13.74 3.51
C ALA A 7 -26.23 -14.07 3.16
N LEU A 8 -25.59 -13.26 2.30
CA LEU A 8 -24.18 -13.40 1.97
C LEU A 8 -23.30 -13.13 3.19
N PHE A 9 -23.56 -12.05 3.91
CA PHE A 9 -22.79 -11.68 5.11
C PHE A 9 -22.88 -12.75 6.21
N ARG A 10 -24.07 -13.32 6.43
CA ARG A 10 -24.22 -14.42 7.38
C ARG A 10 -23.36 -15.62 6.96
N ARG A 11 -23.37 -15.99 5.67
CA ARG A 11 -22.57 -17.10 5.17
C ARG A 11 -21.07 -16.89 5.29
N VAL A 12 -20.58 -15.69 5.01
CA VAL A 12 -19.15 -15.34 5.14
C VAL A 12 -18.70 -15.40 6.61
N VAL A 13 -19.57 -15.05 7.56
CA VAL A 13 -19.29 -15.20 9.00
C VAL A 13 -19.35 -16.67 9.43
N ASP A 14 -20.38 -17.41 9.00
CA ASP A 14 -20.56 -18.83 9.34
C ASP A 14 -19.40 -19.70 8.82
N ASP A 15 -18.87 -19.37 7.64
CA ASP A 15 -17.72 -20.06 7.01
C ASP A 15 -16.37 -19.62 7.62
N GLY A 16 -16.36 -18.72 8.61
CA GLY A 16 -15.14 -18.22 9.27
C GLY A 16 -14.29 -17.29 8.39
N LEU A 17 -14.80 -16.88 7.22
CA LEU A 17 -14.07 -16.06 6.26
C LEU A 17 -13.93 -14.61 6.74
N VAL A 18 -14.87 -14.10 7.53
CA VAL A 18 -14.79 -12.77 8.15
C VAL A 18 -15.33 -12.84 9.58
N PRO A 19 -14.59 -12.39 10.60
CA PRO A 19 -15.10 -12.32 11.95
C PRO A 19 -16.34 -11.42 12.06
N GLU A 20 -17.34 -11.81 12.84
CA GLU A 20 -18.60 -11.07 12.97
C GLU A 20 -18.39 -9.60 13.36
N HIS A 21 -17.39 -9.33 14.21
CA HIS A 21 -17.08 -7.97 14.66
C HIS A 21 -16.60 -7.07 13.50
N VAL A 22 -15.82 -7.59 12.55
CA VAL A 22 -15.36 -6.84 11.36
C VAL A 22 -16.57 -6.41 10.53
N LEU A 23 -17.54 -7.31 10.37
CA LEU A 23 -18.74 -7.04 9.59
C LEU A 23 -19.66 -6.03 10.28
N ARG A 24 -19.76 -6.08 11.62
CA ARG A 24 -20.50 -5.12 12.44
C ARG A 24 -19.87 -3.74 12.36
N THR A 25 -18.55 -3.64 12.50
CA THR A 25 -17.78 -2.40 12.42
C THR A 25 -17.82 -1.79 11.01
N ALA A 26 -17.74 -2.60 9.95
CA ALA A 26 -17.93 -2.11 8.58
C ALA A 26 -19.36 -1.60 8.35
N SER A 27 -20.36 -2.23 8.96
CA SER A 27 -21.78 -1.85 8.84
C SER A 27 -22.14 -0.60 9.65
N SER A 28 -21.39 -0.27 10.69
CA SER A 28 -21.60 0.95 11.49
C SER A 28 -21.01 2.19 10.87
N LEU A 29 -20.22 2.06 9.79
CA LEU A 29 -19.67 3.21 9.08
C LEU A 29 -20.77 4.13 8.55
N PRO A 30 -20.59 5.46 8.71
CA PRO A 30 -21.58 6.43 8.30
C PRO A 30 -21.85 6.32 6.79
N PRO A 31 -23.10 6.47 6.34
CA PRO A 31 -23.48 6.35 4.93
C PRO A 31 -22.85 7.42 4.02
N GLY A 32 -22.23 8.46 4.60
CA GLY A 32 -21.43 9.47 3.91
C GLY A 32 -19.91 9.26 4.01
N GLY A 33 -19.45 8.18 4.64
CA GLY A 33 -18.08 7.73 4.44
C GLY A 33 -17.87 7.52 2.94
N PRO A 34 -16.71 7.92 2.36
CA PRO A 34 -16.46 7.76 0.93
C PRO A 34 -16.85 6.34 0.57
N GLN A 35 -17.90 6.20 -0.28
CA GLN A 35 -18.46 4.91 -0.68
C GLN A 35 -17.31 3.94 -0.74
N ILE A 36 -17.26 3.00 0.20
CA ILE A 36 -16.33 1.89 0.15
C ILE A 36 -16.80 1.15 -1.08
N ASN A 37 -16.27 1.58 -2.24
CA ASN A 37 -16.69 1.11 -3.52
C ASN A 37 -16.58 -0.40 -3.42
N ALA A 38 -17.66 -1.11 -3.67
CA ALA A 38 -17.65 -2.58 -3.59
C ALA A 38 -16.64 -3.20 -4.57
N GLY A 39 -16.05 -2.42 -5.49
CA GLY A 39 -14.89 -2.76 -6.31
C GLY A 39 -13.52 -2.35 -5.74
N SER A 40 -13.45 -1.77 -4.54
CA SER A 40 -12.21 -1.36 -3.89
C SER A 40 -11.59 -2.56 -3.17
N SER A 41 -10.79 -3.31 -3.90
CA SER A 41 -9.99 -4.48 -3.51
C SER A 41 -8.87 -4.20 -2.50
N ARG A 42 -9.03 -3.20 -1.63
CA ARG A 42 -8.03 -2.68 -0.67
C ARG A 42 -8.63 -2.43 0.72
N ILE A 43 -9.50 -3.34 1.15
CA ILE A 43 -9.94 -3.44 2.55
C ILE A 43 -9.06 -4.51 3.19
N VAL A 44 -8.32 -4.17 4.24
CA VAL A 44 -7.35 -5.06 4.89
C VAL A 44 -7.66 -5.12 6.38
N HIS A 45 -7.80 -6.31 6.93
CA HIS A 45 -8.07 -6.54 8.34
C HIS A 45 -7.15 -7.59 8.97
N ALA A 46 -6.34 -8.29 8.19
CA ALA A 46 -5.34 -9.21 8.70
C ALA A 46 -4.06 -9.16 7.86
N PHE A 47 -2.96 -9.63 8.46
CA PHE A 47 -1.78 -10.03 7.68
C PHE A 47 -2.12 -11.20 6.77
N SER A 48 -1.33 -11.34 5.70
CA SER A 48 -1.50 -12.33 4.62
C SER A 48 -2.78 -12.20 3.80
N GLN A 49 -3.69 -11.30 4.17
CA GLN A 49 -4.91 -11.03 3.42
C GLN A 49 -4.58 -10.38 2.06
N PRO A 50 -4.96 -11.01 0.94
CA PRO A 50 -4.65 -10.47 -0.37
C PRO A 50 -5.45 -9.20 -0.72
N PHE A 51 -4.80 -8.25 -1.36
CA PHE A 51 -5.39 -7.03 -1.92
C PHE A 51 -4.79 -6.72 -3.29
N ARG A 52 -5.55 -6.05 -4.16
CA ARG A 52 -5.03 -5.62 -5.46
C ARG A 52 -4.30 -4.30 -5.31
N LEU A 53 -3.08 -4.26 -5.82
CA LEU A 53 -2.27 -3.05 -5.94
C LEU A 53 -2.09 -2.71 -7.43
N ALA A 54 -2.50 -1.51 -7.82
CA ALA A 54 -2.24 -0.99 -9.16
C ALA A 54 -0.90 -0.24 -9.18
N PHE A 55 -0.05 -0.52 -10.16
CA PHE A 55 1.19 0.21 -10.36
C PHE A 55 0.93 1.48 -11.18
N GLY A 56 1.68 2.54 -10.92
CA GLY A 56 1.55 3.81 -11.64
C GLY A 56 0.36 4.69 -11.22
N GLN A 57 -0.49 4.23 -10.30
CA GLN A 57 -1.59 5.03 -9.78
C GLN A 57 -1.12 5.95 -8.64
N LEU A 58 -1.25 7.27 -8.83
CA LEU A 58 -0.79 8.33 -7.91
C LEU A 58 -1.38 8.29 -6.50
N ARG A 59 -2.57 7.72 -6.32
CA ARG A 59 -3.20 7.63 -5.00
C ARG A 59 -4.02 6.37 -4.93
N GLN A 60 -3.73 5.53 -3.95
CA GLN A 60 -4.54 4.35 -3.66
C GLN A 60 -4.95 4.40 -2.20
N ALA A 61 -6.27 4.41 -1.97
CA ALA A 61 -6.82 4.37 -0.63
C ALA A 61 -6.88 2.91 -0.13
N PHE A 62 -6.48 2.74 1.12
CA PHE A 62 -6.61 1.52 1.90
C PHE A 62 -7.59 1.78 3.03
N TYR A 63 -8.41 0.77 3.32
CA TYR A 63 -9.28 0.74 4.49
C TYR A 63 -8.79 -0.37 5.40
N PHE A 64 -8.19 0.00 6.51
CA PHE A 64 -7.77 -0.91 7.55
C PHE A 64 -8.92 -1.10 8.51
N VAL A 65 -9.37 -2.33 8.71
CA VAL A 65 -10.49 -2.62 9.61
C VAL A 65 -9.92 -3.28 10.86
N GLY A 66 -9.92 -2.52 11.96
CA GLY A 66 -9.68 -3.04 13.28
C GLY A 66 -10.96 -3.60 13.88
N ALA A 67 -10.85 -4.16 15.08
CA ALA A 67 -12.00 -4.73 15.77
C ALA A 67 -13.17 -3.73 15.95
N ASP A 68 -12.83 -2.50 16.37
CA ASP A 68 -13.81 -1.49 16.79
C ASP A 68 -13.70 -0.19 15.96
N THR A 69 -12.81 -0.17 14.96
CA THR A 69 -12.48 1.03 14.20
C THR A 69 -12.17 0.69 12.75
N VAL A 70 -12.41 1.65 11.86
CA VAL A 70 -11.94 1.59 10.48
C VAL A 70 -11.08 2.80 10.22
N TRP A 71 -9.89 2.54 9.70
CA TRP A 71 -8.92 3.55 9.40
C TRP A 71 -8.68 3.64 7.90
N ARG A 72 -8.90 4.82 7.34
CA ARG A 72 -8.62 5.09 5.93
C ARG A 72 -7.28 5.77 5.81
N ALA A 73 -6.37 5.18 5.05
CA ALA A 73 -5.08 5.79 4.72
C ALA A 73 -4.91 5.84 3.20
N GLN A 74 -4.11 6.80 2.73
CA GLN A 74 -3.65 6.84 1.34
C GLN A 74 -2.19 6.45 1.27
N ILE A 75 -1.87 5.54 0.35
CA ILE A 75 -0.48 5.29 -0.05
C ILE A 75 -0.21 6.15 -1.30
N SER A 76 0.98 6.76 -1.32
CA SER A 76 1.64 7.28 -2.51
C SER A 76 1.68 6.24 -3.61
N PRO A 77 1.86 6.67 -4.88
CA PRO A 77 2.06 5.69 -5.93
C PRO A 77 3.28 4.82 -5.60
N MET A 78 3.19 3.55 -5.94
CA MET A 78 4.38 2.87 -6.46
C MET A 78 4.73 3.50 -7.80
N ALA A 79 5.37 4.65 -7.74
CA ALA A 79 6.07 5.26 -8.84
C ALA A 79 7.54 4.98 -8.63
N VAL A 80 8.25 4.69 -9.71
CA VAL A 80 9.70 4.68 -9.70
C VAL A 80 10.15 5.92 -10.44
N ALA A 81 10.21 7.05 -9.72
CA ALA A 81 10.69 8.27 -10.32
C ALA A 81 12.20 8.15 -10.56
N TYR A 82 12.66 8.56 -11.75
CA TYR A 82 14.07 8.82 -12.01
C TYR A 82 14.35 10.29 -11.69
N THR A 83 15.02 10.56 -10.58
CA THR A 83 15.35 11.93 -10.14
C THR A 83 16.83 12.02 -9.88
N ALA A 84 17.51 12.95 -10.55
CA ALA A 84 18.94 13.22 -10.34
C ALA A 84 19.86 11.98 -10.42
N GLY A 85 19.57 11.04 -11.32
CA GLY A 85 20.37 9.82 -11.46
C GLY A 85 19.81 8.60 -10.75
N THR A 86 18.73 8.72 -9.96
CA THR A 86 18.26 7.66 -9.07
C THR A 86 16.83 7.25 -9.32
N TRP A 87 16.62 5.94 -9.32
CA TRP A 87 15.33 5.28 -9.25
C TRP A 87 14.80 5.27 -7.82
N VAL A 88 13.57 5.73 -7.59
CA VAL A 88 12.95 5.66 -6.25
C VAL A 88 11.55 5.01 -6.32
N PRO A 89 11.41 3.68 -6.17
CA PRO A 89 10.17 3.02 -5.81
C PRO A 89 9.77 3.47 -4.43
N SER A 90 8.63 4.15 -4.34
CA SER A 90 8.20 4.72 -3.08
C SER A 90 6.77 4.30 -2.76
N MET A 91 6.58 3.15 -2.10
CA MET A 91 5.41 3.03 -1.22
C MET A 91 5.65 3.90 0.00
N THR A 92 5.40 5.20 -0.14
CA THR A 92 5.35 6.13 0.99
C THR A 92 3.90 6.45 1.31
N GLY A 93 3.57 6.74 2.57
CA GLY A 93 2.30 7.43 2.83
C GLY A 93 2.43 8.85 2.28
N ALA A 94 1.71 9.14 1.19
CA ALA A 94 1.60 10.40 0.42
C ALA A 94 2.91 11.09 -0.10
N PRO A 95 2.80 11.90 -1.18
CA PRO A 95 3.96 12.50 -1.85
C PRO A 95 4.73 13.44 -0.93
N ARG A 96 6.05 13.50 -1.11
CA ARG A 96 6.77 14.76 -0.86
C ARG A 96 6.27 15.75 -1.92
N ASP A 97 5.35 16.63 -1.51
CA ASP A 97 4.81 17.74 -2.29
C ASP A 97 3.87 17.37 -3.48
N PRO A 98 2.57 17.75 -3.46
CA PRO A 98 1.69 17.59 -4.61
C PRO A 98 2.13 18.36 -5.86
N ALA A 99 2.97 19.39 -5.75
CA ALA A 99 3.55 20.11 -6.89
C ALA A 99 4.61 19.28 -7.64
N PHE A 100 5.21 18.29 -6.99
CA PHE A 100 6.25 17.42 -7.55
C PHE A 100 5.72 16.36 -8.52
N ILE A 101 4.45 15.96 -8.35
CA ILE A 101 3.83 14.84 -9.09
C ILE A 101 2.76 15.30 -10.08
N ALA A 102 2.17 16.49 -9.87
CA ALA A 102 1.39 17.14 -10.90
C ALA A 102 2.36 17.61 -11.98
N GLY A 103 2.69 16.71 -12.90
CA GLY A 103 3.01 17.07 -14.27
C GLY A 103 1.83 17.86 -14.82
N ARG A 104 1.77 19.15 -14.47
CA ARG A 104 1.25 20.13 -15.38
C ARG A 104 2.09 19.94 -16.63
N THR A 105 1.44 19.44 -17.67
CA THR A 105 1.62 19.89 -19.05
C THR A 105 1.44 21.41 -19.18
N THR A 106 1.92 22.22 -18.24
CA THR A 106 2.39 23.54 -18.57
C THR A 106 3.61 23.30 -19.42
N ARG A 107 3.46 23.51 -20.73
CA ARG A 107 4.56 23.92 -21.59
C ARG A 107 5.52 24.72 -20.72
N CYS A 108 6.74 24.20 -20.57
CA CYS A 108 7.85 24.99 -20.09
C CYS A 108 8.02 26.12 -21.10
N ALA A 109 7.29 27.21 -20.89
CA ALA A 109 7.62 28.47 -21.51
C ALA A 109 8.92 28.90 -20.83
N HIS A 110 9.94 29.14 -21.66
CA HIS A 110 11.33 29.52 -21.33
C HIS A 110 12.34 28.35 -21.27
N GLY A 111 12.66 27.81 -22.45
CA GLY A 111 14.05 27.87 -22.93
C GLY A 111 15.08 26.82 -22.47
N ALA A 112 14.77 25.94 -21.53
CA ALA A 112 15.63 24.80 -21.21
C ALA A 112 14.78 23.59 -20.80
N ALA A 113 14.55 22.69 -21.77
CA ALA A 113 13.83 21.44 -21.55
C ALA A 113 14.73 20.46 -20.80
N ALA A 114 14.72 20.51 -19.47
CA ALA A 114 15.12 19.36 -18.68
C ALA A 114 13.93 18.37 -18.67
N ASP A 115 14.06 17.33 -19.51
CA ASP A 115 13.22 16.15 -19.56
C ASP A 115 13.06 15.51 -18.17
N CYS A 116 12.01 15.88 -17.43
CA CYS A 116 11.51 15.08 -16.33
C CYS A 116 10.60 13.97 -16.87
N CYS A 117 11.10 13.17 -17.83
CA CYS A 117 10.43 11.94 -18.26
C CYS A 117 10.61 10.86 -17.19
N GLY A 118 9.91 11.04 -16.07
CA GLY A 118 9.84 10.06 -15.00
C GLY A 118 9.33 8.73 -15.54
N VAL A 119 9.99 7.66 -15.15
CA VAL A 119 9.57 6.32 -15.53
C VAL A 119 8.38 5.91 -14.67
N VAL A 120 7.43 5.21 -15.28
CA VAL A 120 6.25 4.71 -14.60
C VAL A 120 6.18 3.22 -14.80
N ILE A 121 6.11 2.48 -13.70
CA ILE A 121 5.70 1.07 -13.73
C ILE A 121 4.17 1.06 -13.83
N LEU A 122 3.65 0.42 -14.88
CA LEU A 122 2.23 0.16 -15.08
C LEU A 122 1.93 -1.32 -14.83
N GLY A 123 0.66 -1.65 -14.71
CA GLY A 123 0.15 -3.00 -14.43
C GLY A 123 -0.49 -3.10 -13.05
N SER A 124 -0.74 -4.33 -12.60
CA SER A 124 -1.26 -4.56 -11.26
C SER A 124 -0.92 -5.95 -10.76
N ALA A 125 -0.91 -6.09 -9.44
CA ALA A 125 -0.64 -7.34 -8.75
C ALA A 125 -1.62 -7.55 -7.60
N LEU A 126 -1.76 -8.81 -7.21
CA LEU A 126 -2.28 -9.21 -5.91
C LEU A 126 -1.10 -9.22 -4.93
N CYS A 127 -1.25 -8.50 -3.83
CA CYS A 127 -0.23 -8.38 -2.78
C CYS A 127 -0.84 -8.69 -1.43
N HIS A 128 -0.01 -8.92 -0.42
CA HIS A 128 -0.44 -8.86 0.97
C HIS A 128 0.62 -8.20 1.86
N PHE A 129 0.20 -7.77 3.05
CA PHE A 129 1.13 -7.37 4.09
C PHE A 129 1.50 -8.58 4.95
N GLU A 130 2.75 -8.65 5.36
CA GLU A 130 3.22 -9.64 6.32
C GLU A 130 4.17 -8.98 7.33
N LYS A 131 4.34 -9.61 8.49
CA LYS A 131 5.36 -9.21 9.46
C LYS A 131 6.73 -9.51 8.87
N SER A 132 7.67 -8.58 9.01
CA SER A 132 9.01 -8.80 8.47
C SER A 132 9.69 -10.00 9.14
N PRO A 133 10.20 -10.97 8.37
CA PRO A 133 10.89 -12.15 8.91
C PRO A 133 12.37 -11.86 9.24
N ARG A 134 12.83 -10.64 8.98
CA ARG A 134 14.24 -10.24 9.08
C ARG A 134 14.71 -10.20 10.54
N PRO A 135 15.86 -10.82 10.89
CA PRO A 135 16.38 -10.80 12.25
C PRO A 135 16.62 -9.39 12.80
N GLU A 136 17.05 -8.44 11.96
CA GLU A 136 17.26 -7.04 12.32
C GLU A 136 15.97 -6.29 12.69
N HIS A 137 14.81 -6.87 12.38
CA HIS A 137 13.49 -6.35 12.73
C HIS A 137 12.87 -7.07 13.94
N ALA A 138 13.59 -7.99 14.57
CA ALA A 138 13.10 -8.71 15.74
C ALA A 138 12.68 -7.74 16.87
N GLY A 139 11.50 -7.99 17.45
CA GLY A 139 10.93 -7.16 18.51
C GLY A 139 10.32 -5.83 18.04
N ARG A 140 10.34 -5.53 16.74
CA ARG A 140 9.75 -4.31 16.16
C ARG A 140 8.51 -4.65 15.33
N ARG A 141 7.57 -3.70 15.24
CA ARG A 141 6.43 -3.81 14.33
C ARG A 141 6.82 -3.34 12.94
N VAL A 142 7.58 -4.17 12.22
CA VAL A 142 7.97 -3.92 10.83
C VAL A 142 7.14 -4.75 9.88
N VAL A 143 6.50 -4.10 8.92
CA VAL A 143 5.68 -4.72 7.87
C VAL A 143 6.44 -4.72 6.56
N VAL A 144 6.34 -5.82 5.81
CA VAL A 144 6.76 -5.89 4.40
C VAL A 144 5.55 -6.19 3.53
N CYS A 145 5.68 -5.98 2.22
CA CYS A 145 4.63 -6.24 1.26
C CYS A 145 5.12 -7.30 0.27
N ARG A 146 4.40 -8.41 0.15
CA ARG A 146 4.75 -9.49 -0.79
C ARG A 146 3.84 -9.43 -2.00
N ILE A 147 4.41 -9.68 -3.17
CA ILE A 147 3.67 -9.84 -4.41
C ILE A 147 3.26 -11.30 -4.51
N VAL A 148 1.96 -11.56 -4.39
CA VAL A 148 1.41 -12.92 -4.46
C VAL A 148 1.30 -13.36 -5.92
N ARG A 149 0.80 -12.47 -6.79
CA ARG A 149 0.54 -12.77 -8.20
C ARG A 149 0.47 -11.51 -9.05
N ILE A 150 1.01 -11.52 -10.25
CA ILE A 150 0.83 -10.45 -11.24
C ILE A 150 -0.52 -10.66 -11.95
N LEU A 151 -1.36 -9.63 -11.92
CA LEU A 151 -2.70 -9.66 -12.51
C LEU A 151 -2.71 -9.05 -13.92
N GLU A 152 -1.98 -7.97 -14.09
CA GLU A 152 -1.78 -7.30 -15.38
C GLU A 152 -0.28 -7.16 -15.59
N ARG A 153 0.19 -7.41 -16.82
CA ARG A 153 1.61 -7.37 -17.17
C ARG A 153 2.24 -6.09 -16.65
N VAL A 154 3.36 -6.25 -15.96
CA VAL A 154 4.13 -5.14 -15.44
C VAL A 154 4.97 -4.56 -16.57
N GLU A 155 4.76 -3.28 -16.86
CA GLU A 155 5.47 -2.57 -17.92
C GLU A 155 6.16 -1.34 -17.35
N ALA A 156 7.48 -1.27 -17.48
CA ALA A 156 8.22 -0.06 -17.18
C ALA A 156 8.21 0.84 -18.42
N THR A 157 7.63 2.04 -18.30
CA THR A 157 7.58 3.03 -19.36
C THR A 157 8.51 4.18 -19.01
N GLY A 158 9.44 4.56 -19.90
CA GLY A 158 10.40 5.62 -19.63
C GLY A 158 11.59 5.62 -20.58
N ILE A 159 12.36 6.71 -20.58
CA ILE A 159 13.52 6.89 -21.49
C ILE A 159 14.78 6.19 -20.93
N TYR A 160 14.83 5.96 -19.62
CA TYR A 160 16.00 5.39 -18.94
C TYR A 160 15.90 3.87 -18.76
N PRO A 161 17.03 3.13 -18.89
CA PRO A 161 17.05 1.70 -18.68
C PRO A 161 16.73 1.35 -17.22
N PHE A 162 15.66 0.58 -17.03
CA PHE A 162 15.18 0.16 -15.72
C PHE A 162 15.94 -1.08 -15.23
N PRO A 163 16.49 -1.10 -14.00
CA PRO A 163 17.06 -2.32 -13.46
C PRO A 163 15.98 -3.40 -13.39
N LYS A 164 16.28 -4.61 -13.87
CA LYS A 164 15.28 -5.69 -13.82
C LYS A 164 14.95 -6.13 -12.39
N SER A 165 15.88 -5.91 -11.45
CA SER A 165 15.73 -6.24 -10.03
C SER A 165 14.58 -5.51 -9.34
N VAL A 166 14.15 -4.37 -9.87
CA VAL A 166 13.08 -3.55 -9.29
C VAL A 166 11.73 -3.77 -9.98
N ILE A 167 11.65 -4.68 -10.95
CA ILE A 167 10.39 -5.10 -11.56
C ILE A 167 9.71 -6.09 -10.62
N PRO A 168 8.48 -5.78 -10.13
CA PRO A 168 7.68 -6.72 -9.33
C PRO A 168 7.66 -8.15 -9.89
N GLN A 169 8.06 -9.13 -9.08
CA GLN A 169 7.98 -10.56 -9.40
C GLN A 169 7.00 -11.28 -8.48
N GLU A 170 6.39 -12.36 -8.97
CA GLU A 170 5.52 -13.21 -8.14
C GLU A 170 6.31 -13.94 -7.06
N GLY A 171 5.77 -14.00 -5.86
CA GLY A 171 6.39 -14.63 -4.70
C GLY A 171 7.42 -13.77 -3.98
N GLU A 172 7.90 -12.68 -4.59
CA GLU A 172 8.95 -11.84 -4.01
C GLU A 172 8.41 -10.71 -3.13
N LEU A 173 9.28 -10.23 -2.24
CA LEU A 173 9.02 -9.00 -1.51
C LEU A 173 9.12 -7.81 -2.45
N MET A 174 8.26 -6.84 -2.20
CA MET A 174 8.29 -5.59 -2.93
C MET A 174 9.59 -4.86 -2.62
N HIS A 175 10.31 -4.39 -3.63
CA HIS A 175 11.54 -3.64 -3.42
C HIS A 175 11.27 -2.14 -3.25
N ALA A 176 12.08 -1.49 -2.44
CA ALA A 176 12.16 -0.04 -2.32
C ALA A 176 13.59 0.39 -2.62
N VAL A 177 13.83 0.95 -3.79
CA VAL A 177 15.08 1.68 -4.01
C VAL A 177 14.95 3.03 -3.33
N VAL A 178 15.79 3.23 -2.34
CA VAL A 178 16.10 4.57 -1.83
C VAL A 178 17.45 4.89 -2.41
N GLY A 179 17.57 6.02 -3.11
CA GLY A 179 18.89 6.47 -3.50
C GLY A 179 18.98 7.98 -3.61
N ASP A 180 20.18 8.44 -3.27
CA ASP A 180 20.65 9.81 -3.17
C ASP A 180 21.55 10.20 -4.35
N GLY A 181 21.42 9.51 -5.49
CA GLY A 181 22.26 9.71 -6.67
C GLY A 181 23.32 8.64 -6.86
N THR A 182 23.74 7.93 -5.80
CA THR A 182 25.02 7.18 -5.83
C THR A 182 24.93 5.70 -5.49
N HIS A 183 23.95 5.29 -4.68
CA HIS A 183 23.70 3.88 -4.38
C HIS A 183 22.22 3.55 -4.56
N VAL A 184 21.96 2.54 -5.40
CA VAL A 184 20.70 1.81 -5.38
C VAL A 184 20.84 0.84 -4.21
N ASP A 185 20.24 1.16 -3.08
CA ASP A 185 20.03 0.15 -2.05
C ASP A 185 18.94 -0.78 -2.58
N ASP A 186 19.28 -2.03 -2.91
CA ASP A 186 18.35 -3.08 -3.38
C ASP A 186 17.39 -3.56 -2.25
N GLY A 187 17.22 -2.73 -1.22
CA GLY A 187 16.44 -3.01 -0.03
C GLY A 187 15.01 -3.40 -0.38
N GLU A 188 14.56 -4.50 0.22
CA GLU A 188 13.14 -4.82 0.27
C GLU A 188 12.40 -3.68 0.97
N TRP A 189 11.24 -3.33 0.46
CA TRP A 189 10.35 -2.39 1.11
C TRP A 189 9.97 -2.94 2.49
N SER A 190 10.29 -2.15 3.50
CA SER A 190 9.91 -2.40 4.87
C SER A 190 9.37 -1.12 5.49
N PHE A 191 8.43 -1.28 6.40
CA PHE A 191 7.72 -0.17 7.03
C PHE A 191 7.69 -0.37 8.54
N ASP A 192 8.48 0.43 9.24
CA ASP A 192 8.48 0.48 10.71
C ASP A 192 7.26 1.26 11.20
N VAL A 193 6.26 0.52 11.69
CA VAL A 193 4.99 1.07 12.18
C VAL A 193 5.22 2.02 13.34
N ASP A 194 6.07 1.65 14.30
CA ASP A 194 6.29 2.43 15.52
C ASP A 194 7.02 3.74 15.22
N HIS A 195 8.03 3.69 14.36
CA HIS A 195 8.74 4.88 13.90
C HIS A 195 7.80 5.88 13.21
N PHE A 196 6.94 5.41 12.31
CA PHE A 196 6.06 6.30 11.55
C PHE A 196 4.85 6.78 12.36
N LEU A 197 4.37 6.02 13.34
CA LEU A 197 3.35 6.49 14.29
C LEU A 197 3.84 7.70 15.10
N ALA A 198 5.13 7.74 15.46
CA ALA A 198 5.72 8.86 16.19
C ALA A 198 5.69 10.19 15.41
N LEU A 199 5.46 10.17 14.09
CA LEU A 199 5.32 11.37 13.27
C LEU A 199 3.95 12.07 13.44
N GLY A 200 3.00 11.45 14.14
CA GLY A 200 1.68 12.02 14.42
C GLY A 200 0.64 11.79 13.30
N PRO A 201 -0.64 12.06 13.60
CA PRO A 201 -1.78 11.73 12.71
C PRO A 201 -1.91 12.66 11.50
N ASP A 202 -1.32 13.85 11.54
CA ASP A 202 -1.31 14.78 10.42
C ASP A 202 -0.29 14.39 9.35
N ASN A 203 0.67 13.52 9.71
CA ASN A 203 1.62 12.98 8.77
C ASN A 203 1.00 11.81 7.98
N PRO A 204 0.99 11.83 6.64
CA PRO A 204 0.40 10.74 5.87
C PRO A 204 1.06 9.37 6.09
N ARG A 205 2.35 9.32 6.44
CA ARG A 205 3.01 8.07 6.86
C ARG A 205 2.53 7.61 8.23
N GLY A 206 2.30 8.54 9.15
CA GLY A 206 1.68 8.26 10.44
C GLY A 206 0.25 7.73 10.30
N GLN A 207 -0.54 8.27 9.37
CA GLN A 207 -1.85 7.71 9.03
C GLN A 207 -1.73 6.29 8.49
N PHE A 208 -0.82 6.02 7.56
CA PHE A 208 -0.64 4.66 7.06
C PHE A 208 -0.18 3.69 8.16
N ALA A 209 0.73 4.15 9.04
CA ALA A 209 1.19 3.40 10.20
C ALA A 209 0.04 3.06 11.18
N ALA A 210 -0.87 4.00 11.43
CA ALA A 210 -2.06 3.76 12.24
C ALA A 210 -2.95 2.65 11.65
N GLY A 211 -3.07 2.59 10.32
CA GLY A 211 -3.75 1.51 9.64
C GLY A 211 -3.07 0.15 9.82
N LEU A 212 -1.75 0.09 9.63
CA LEU A 212 -0.97 -1.14 9.83
C LEU A 212 -0.95 -1.61 11.29
N ALA A 213 -0.98 -0.68 12.25
CA ALA A 213 -1.08 -1.00 13.67
C ALA A 213 -2.35 -1.80 13.98
N LEU A 214 -3.48 -1.52 13.30
CA LEU A 214 -4.71 -2.30 13.44
C LEU A 214 -4.53 -3.77 13.04
N LEU A 215 -3.66 -4.08 12.08
CA LEU A 215 -3.39 -5.46 11.67
C LEU A 215 -2.69 -6.24 12.79
N TYR A 216 -1.75 -5.61 13.50
CA TYR A 216 -1.13 -6.18 14.69
C TYR A 216 -2.15 -6.36 15.82
N ASP A 217 -2.97 -5.34 16.09
CA ASP A 217 -3.98 -5.41 17.15
C ASP A 217 -4.99 -6.53 16.90
N ASN A 218 -5.39 -6.72 15.64
CA ASN A 218 -6.29 -7.81 15.24
C ASN A 218 -5.66 -9.20 15.44
N GLU A 219 -4.38 -9.37 15.10
CA GLU A 219 -3.66 -10.63 15.31
C GLU A 219 -3.55 -10.97 16.80
N VAL A 220 -3.24 -9.98 17.66
CA VAL A 220 -3.20 -10.15 19.12
C VAL A 220 -4.56 -10.57 19.65
N ARG A 221 -5.64 -9.91 19.21
CA ARG A 221 -7.01 -10.25 19.62
C ARG A 221 -7.47 -11.62 19.13
N ALA A 222 -7.01 -12.06 17.96
CA ALA A 222 -7.31 -13.38 17.41
C ALA A 222 -6.57 -14.53 18.13
N GLY A 223 -5.64 -14.22 19.04
CA GLY A 223 -4.84 -15.21 19.76
C GLY A 223 -3.68 -15.79 18.94
N GLY A 224 -3.26 -15.11 17.87
CA GLY A 224 -2.18 -15.56 16.99
C GLY A 224 -2.43 -15.23 15.52
N PRO A 225 -1.55 -15.70 14.62
CA PRO A 225 -1.73 -15.52 13.18
C PRO A 225 -3.10 -16.03 12.76
N VAL A 226 -3.87 -15.15 12.11
CA VAL A 226 -5.15 -15.55 11.51
C VAL A 226 -4.80 -16.41 10.30
N GLY A 227 -4.90 -17.72 10.44
CA GLY A 227 -4.66 -18.67 9.34
C GLY A 227 -5.71 -18.48 8.26
N TRP A 228 -5.25 -18.37 7.01
CA TRP A 228 -6.08 -18.34 5.80
C TRP A 228 -5.72 -19.54 4.93
#